data_AF-A0A0F7JTR6-F1
#
_entry.id   AF-A0A0F7JTR6-F1
#
_cell.length_a   1.000
_cell.length_b   1.000
_cell.length_c   1.000
_cell.angle_alpha   90.00
_cell.angle_beta   90.00
_cell.angle_gamma   90.00
#
_symmetry.space_group_name_H-M   'P 1'
#
loop_
_entity.id
_entity.type
_entity.pdbx_description
1 polymer ?
#
loop_
_entity_poly.entity_id
_entity_poly.type
_entity_poly.pdbx_seq_one_letter_code
_entity_poly.pdbx_strand_id
1 'polypeptide(L)'
;MTATTALLILGAAALDVLANVLLKRSDGLARPAYFVGAVLTVLAAFSLIGLAARDLPVAVAYALWGGLGIVTTALLSRHIDGARLTPTGWAGLALILGSLAVLSRTP
;
A
#
# COMPACT_ATOMS: atom_id res chain seq x y z
N MET A 1 8.34 -11.52 -13.30
CA MET A 1 7.02 -10.93 -12.99
C MET A 1 6.24 -10.73 -14.29
N THR A 2 5.05 -11.30 -14.44
CA THR A 2 4.22 -11.06 -15.64
C THR A 2 3.58 -9.68 -15.58
N ALA A 3 3.18 -9.12 -16.72
CA ALA A 3 2.47 -7.84 -16.77
C ALA A 3 1.18 -7.86 -15.92
N THR A 4 0.48 -8.99 -15.93
CA THR A 4 -0.73 -9.21 -15.12
C THR A 4 -0.43 -9.10 -13.62
N THR A 5 0.59 -9.79 -13.13
CA THR A 5 0.97 -9.75 -11.72
C THR A 5 1.35 -8.34 -11.26
N ALA A 6 2.05 -7.60 -12.12
CA ALA A 6 2.40 -6.20 -11.84
C ALA A 6 1.15 -5.31 -11.69
N LEU A 7 0.17 -5.45 -12.59
CA LEU A 7 -1.09 -4.72 -12.54
C LEU A 7 -1.90 -5.06 -11.29
N LEU A 8 -1.90 -6.32 -10.86
CA LEU A 8 -2.57 -6.75 -9.62
C LEU A 8 -1.97 -6.06 -8.39
N ILE A 9 -0.63 -5.99 -8.29
CA ILE A 9 0.08 -5.32 -7.18
C ILE A 9 -0.19 -3.82 -7.20
N LEU A 10 -0.14 -3.18 -8.37
CA LEU A 10 -0.44 -1.75 -8.50
C LEU A 10 -1.90 -1.45 -8.12
N GLY A 11 -2.85 -2.27 -8.56
CA GLY A 11 -4.25 -2.18 -8.16
C GLY A 11 -4.45 -2.36 -6.65
N ALA A 12 -3.75 -3.34 -6.05
CA ALA A 12 -3.78 -3.56 -4.61
C ALA A 12 -3.26 -2.34 -3.83
N ALA A 13 -2.15 -1.75 -4.29
CA ALA A 13 -1.59 -0.55 -3.67
C ALA A 13 -2.55 0.66 -3.81
N ALA A 14 -3.21 0.83 -4.95
CA ALA A 14 -4.19 1.90 -5.14
C ALA A 14 -5.42 1.75 -4.21
N LEU A 15 -5.93 0.52 -4.07
CA LEU A 15 -7.02 0.21 -3.14
C LEU A 15 -6.58 0.42 -1.69
N ASP A 16 -5.37 0.06 -1.33
CA ASP A 16 -4.83 0.28 0.03
C ASP A 16 -4.71 1.77 0.38
N VAL A 17 -4.26 2.59 -0.57
CA VAL A 17 -4.24 4.06 -0.39
C VAL A 17 -5.66 4.59 -0.20
N LEU A 18 -6.63 4.12 -0.99
CA LEU A 18 -8.04 4.49 -0.82
C LEU A 18 -8.59 4.04 0.54
N ALA A 19 -8.24 2.84 1.00
CA ALA A 19 -8.61 2.34 2.32
C ALA A 19 -8.06 3.23 3.44
N ASN A 20 -6.81 3.67 3.34
CA ASN A 20 -6.20 4.61 4.30
C ASN A 20 -6.90 5.97 4.30
N VAL A 21 -7.27 6.49 3.13
CA VAL A 21 -8.05 7.76 3.02
C VAL A 21 -9.43 7.61 3.67
N LEU A 22 -10.13 6.51 3.43
CA LEU A 22 -11.43 6.22 4.05
C LEU A 22 -11.29 6.03 5.56
N LEU A 23 -10.25 5.32 6.01
CA LEU A 23 -9.95 5.10 7.42
C LEU A 23 -9.71 6.43 8.13
N LYS A 24 -8.93 7.33 7.52
CA LYS A 24 -8.73 8.68 8.04
C LYS A 24 -10.05 9.45 8.16
N ARG A 25 -10.91 9.38 7.12
CA ARG A 25 -12.23 10.03 7.13
C ARG A 25 -13.23 9.42 8.11
N SER A 26 -12.97 8.21 8.62
CA SER A 26 -13.82 7.58 9.65
C SER A 26 -13.75 8.28 11.00
N ASP A 27 -12.74 9.15 11.21
CA ASP A 27 -12.57 9.96 12.42
C ASP A 27 -12.60 9.09 13.69
N GLY A 28 -11.70 8.11 13.75
CA GLY A 28 -11.60 7.20 14.90
C GLY A 28 -12.87 6.37 15.14
N LEU A 29 -13.54 5.93 14.07
CA LEU A 29 -14.83 5.22 14.07
C LEU A 29 -16.07 6.08 14.35
N ALA A 30 -15.94 7.39 14.56
CA ALA A 30 -17.10 8.27 14.73
C ALA A 30 -18.04 8.28 13.50
N ARG A 31 -17.50 7.93 12.31
CA ARG A 31 -18.27 7.76 11.06
C ARG A 31 -18.14 6.33 10.54
N PRO A 32 -18.99 5.40 11.01
CA PRO A 32 -18.82 3.96 10.75
C PRO A 32 -18.93 3.59 9.27
N ALA A 33 -19.68 4.35 8.47
CA ALA A 33 -19.77 4.11 7.02
C ALA A 33 -18.40 4.20 6.31
N TYR A 34 -17.57 5.19 6.67
CA TYR A 34 -16.21 5.31 6.11
C TYR A 34 -15.28 4.21 6.61
N PHE A 35 -15.43 3.78 7.87
CA PHE A 35 -14.67 2.66 8.41
C PHE A 35 -15.00 1.34 7.70
N VAL A 36 -16.30 1.03 7.54
CA VAL A 36 -16.75 -0.15 6.79
C VAL A 36 -16.24 -0.08 5.35
N GLY A 37 -16.34 1.09 4.70
CA GLY A 37 -15.76 1.30 3.37
C GLY A 37 -14.25 1.03 3.32
N ALA A 38 -13.49 1.49 4.32
CA ALA A 38 -12.05 1.23 4.41
C ALA A 38 -11.75 -0.27 4.52
N VAL A 39 -12.48 -0.98 5.39
CA VAL A 39 -12.35 -2.44 5.58
C VAL A 39 -12.66 -3.19 4.28
N LEU A 40 -13.77 -2.87 3.61
CA LEU A 40 -14.11 -3.51 2.34
C LEU A 40 -13.06 -3.25 1.26
N THR A 41 -12.51 -2.03 1.23
CA THR A 41 -11.50 -1.64 0.24
C THR A 41 -10.17 -2.37 0.48
N VAL A 42 -9.71 -2.49 1.73
CA VAL A 42 -8.49 -3.25 2.03
C VAL A 42 -8.66 -4.75 1.80
N LEU A 43 -9.86 -5.31 2.03
CA LEU A 43 -10.16 -6.70 1.68
C LEU A 43 -10.11 -6.93 0.16
N ALA A 44 -10.59 -5.96 -0.63
CA ALA A 44 -10.44 -5.99 -2.08
C ALA A 44 -8.96 -5.92 -2.51
N ALA A 45 -8.15 -5.07 -1.86
CA ALA A 45 -6.70 -5.03 -2.08
C ALA A 45 -6.04 -6.38 -1.78
N PHE A 46 -6.38 -6.97 -0.64
CA PHE A 46 -5.87 -8.28 -0.21
C PHE A 46 -6.23 -9.39 -1.19
N SER A 47 -7.42 -9.31 -1.80
CA SER A 47 -7.86 -10.26 -2.84
C SER A 47 -6.98 -10.18 -4.09
N LEU A 48 -6.59 -8.98 -4.52
CA LEU A 48 -5.67 -8.79 -5.65
C LEU A 48 -4.26 -9.35 -5.35
N ILE A 49 -3.78 -9.20 -4.12
CA ILE A 49 -2.51 -9.82 -3.68
C ILE A 49 -2.63 -11.33 -3.70
N GLY A 50 -3.75 -11.89 -3.22
CA GLY A 50 -3.99 -13.34 -3.26
C GLY A 50 -3.96 -13.89 -4.70
N LEU A 51 -4.43 -13.10 -5.68
CA LEU A 51 -4.29 -13.45 -7.10
C LEU A 51 -2.83 -13.31 -7.57
N ALA A 52 -2.12 -12.25 -7.19
CA ALA A 52 -0.72 -12.05 -7.56
C ALA A 52 0.21 -13.12 -6.95
N ALA A 53 -0.13 -13.62 -5.77
CA ALA A 53 0.58 -14.68 -5.06
C ALA A 53 0.48 -16.06 -5.73
N ARG A 54 -0.32 -16.20 -6.80
CA ARG A 54 -0.30 -17.40 -7.65
C ARG A 54 0.97 -17.48 -8.50
N ASP A 55 1.55 -16.33 -8.85
CA ASP A 55 2.72 -16.22 -9.73
C ASP A 55 3.99 -15.81 -8.98
N LEU A 56 3.86 -15.29 -7.76
CA LEU A 56 4.96 -14.80 -6.93
C LEU A 56 4.91 -15.43 -5.54
N PRO A 57 6.06 -15.62 -4.88
CA PRO A 57 6.07 -15.95 -3.46
C PRO A 57 5.27 -14.93 -2.66
N VAL A 58 4.41 -15.40 -1.75
CA VAL A 58 3.54 -14.54 -0.92
C VAL A 58 4.34 -13.42 -0.24
N ALA A 59 5.54 -13.73 0.26
CA ALA A 59 6.43 -12.77 0.88
C ALA A 59 6.83 -11.61 -0.07
N VAL A 60 7.08 -11.91 -1.35
CA VAL A 60 7.43 -10.90 -2.36
C VAL A 60 6.21 -10.05 -2.69
N ALA A 61 5.05 -10.68 -2.92
CA ALA A 61 3.81 -9.96 -3.21
C ALA A 61 3.42 -9.01 -2.04
N TYR A 62 3.55 -9.50 -0.80
CA TYR A 62 3.24 -8.72 0.39
C TYR A 62 4.21 -7.55 0.60
N ALA A 63 5.50 -7.78 0.39
CA ALA A 63 6.49 -6.71 0.48
C ALA A 63 6.27 -5.63 -0.57
N LEU A 64 6.00 -6.00 -1.83
CA LEU A 64 5.70 -5.05 -2.90
C LEU A 64 4.45 -4.22 -2.60
N TRP A 65 3.37 -4.87 -2.18
CA TRP A 65 2.14 -4.17 -1.78
C TRP A 65 2.38 -3.24 -0.59
N GLY A 66 2.91 -3.77 0.52
CA GLY A 66 3.10 -3.01 1.75
C GLY A 66 4.08 -1.86 1.58
N GLY A 67 5.18 -2.06 0.87
CA GLY A 67 6.15 -1.00 0.61
C GLY A 67 5.59 0.10 -0.30
N LEU A 68 4.87 -0.26 -1.37
CA LEU A 68 4.18 0.74 -2.21
C LEU A 68 3.10 1.49 -1.42
N GLY A 69 2.32 0.78 -0.60
CA GLY A 69 1.30 1.35 0.27
C GLY A 69 1.88 2.36 1.25
N ILE A 70 2.98 2.01 1.94
CA ILE A 70 3.68 2.90 2.87
C ILE A 70 4.21 4.14 2.15
N VAL A 71 4.94 3.96 1.04
CA VAL A 71 5.52 5.09 0.31
C VAL A 71 4.43 6.03 -0.20
N THR A 72 3.38 5.48 -0.82
CA THR A 72 2.30 6.29 -1.39
C THR A 72 1.50 6.99 -0.31
N THR A 73 1.17 6.31 0.79
CA THR A 73 0.45 6.90 1.92
C THR A 73 1.27 8.00 2.59
N ALA A 74 2.58 7.78 2.80
CA ALA A 74 3.45 8.81 3.37
C ALA A 74 3.52 10.07 2.49
N LEU A 75 3.60 9.90 1.17
CA LEU A 75 3.58 11.02 0.22
C LEU A 75 2.21 11.72 0.19
N LEU A 76 1.12 10.94 0.27
CA LEU A 76 -0.24 11.46 0.25
C LEU A 76 -0.59 12.20 1.54
N SER A 77 -0.13 11.74 2.71
CA SER A 77 -0.30 12.45 3.99
C SER A 77 0.36 13.82 4.00
N ARG A 78 1.39 14.07 3.17
CA ARG A 78 1.91 15.44 2.99
C ARG A 78 0.87 16.38 2.39
N HIS A 79 0.04 15.88 1.49
CA HIS A 79 -0.96 16.66 0.76
C HIS A 79 -2.28 16.74 1.52
N ILE A 80 -2.70 15.64 2.16
CA ILE A 80 -3.97 15.56 2.90
C ILE A 80 -3.85 16.13 4.31
N ASP A 81 -2.81 15.72 5.05
CA ASP A 81 -2.64 16.08 6.46
C ASP A 81 -1.64 17.23 6.67
N GLY A 82 -1.00 17.72 5.61
CA GLY A 82 0.09 18.70 5.72
C GLY A 82 1.35 18.12 6.40
N ALA A 83 1.45 16.80 6.51
CA ALA A 83 2.54 16.14 7.23
C ALA A 83 3.89 16.47 6.59
N ARG A 84 4.83 16.97 7.39
CA ARG A 84 6.20 17.21 6.96
C ARG A 84 7.07 16.03 7.34
N LEU A 85 7.53 15.28 6.34
CA LEU A 85 8.53 14.24 6.53
C LEU A 85 9.87 14.89 6.94
N THR A 86 10.40 14.49 8.08
CA THR A 86 11.75 14.84 8.53
C THR A 86 12.80 14.24 7.58
N PRO A 87 14.05 14.74 7.58
CA PRO A 87 15.13 14.11 6.82
C PRO A 87 15.30 12.61 7.13
N THR A 88 15.08 12.20 8.37
CA THR A 88 15.07 10.80 8.79
C THR A 88 13.90 10.01 8.19
N GLY A 89 12.71 10.62 8.07
CA GLY A 89 11.56 10.02 7.38
C GLY A 89 11.84 9.77 5.90
N TRP A 90 12.52 10.70 5.23
CA TRP A 90 12.96 10.51 3.84
C TRP A 90 13.98 9.39 3.69
N ALA A 91 14.95 9.30 4.60
CA ALA A 91 15.91 8.19 4.61
C ALA A 91 15.19 6.84 4.79
N GLY A 92 14.20 6.76 5.68
CA GLY A 92 13.37 5.56 5.85
C GLY A 92 12.63 5.17 4.57
N LEU A 93 11.99 6.12 3.89
CA LEU A 93 11.31 5.86 2.61
C LEU A 93 12.28 5.38 1.52
N ALA A 94 13.48 5.94 1.46
CA ALA A 94 14.52 5.51 0.52
C ALA A 94 14.95 4.06 0.79
N LEU A 95 15.09 3.67 2.06
CA LEU A 95 15.41 2.29 2.45
C LEU A 95 14.28 1.32 2.08
N ILE A 96 13.02 1.71 2.24
CA ILE A 96 11.86 0.91 1.79
C ILE A 96 11.94 0.71 0.27
N LEU A 97 12.10 1.77 -0.50
CA LEU A 97 12.23 1.66 -1.96
C LEU A 97 13.43 0.80 -2.39
N GLY A 98 14.55 0.91 -1.68
CA GLY A 98 15.73 0.09 -1.89
C GLY A 98 15.44 -1.40 -1.65
N SER A 99 14.75 -1.75 -0.57
CA SER A 99 14.39 -3.14 -0.28
C SER A 99 13.44 -3.71 -1.35
N LEU A 100 12.47 -2.93 -1.81
CA LEU A 100 11.57 -3.33 -2.91
C LEU A 100 12.33 -3.56 -4.22
N ALA A 101 13.30 -2.71 -4.53
CA ALA A 101 14.12 -2.86 -5.74
C ALA A 101 14.97 -4.13 -5.69
N VAL A 102 15.45 -4.55 -4.52
CA VAL A 102 16.17 -5.81 -4.36
C VAL A 102 15.20 -7.00 -4.45
N LEU A 103 14.08 -6.93 -3.73
CA LEU A 103 13.12 -8.03 -3.63
C LEU A 103 12.35 -8.29 -4.93
N SER A 104 12.15 -7.26 -5.76
CA SER A 104 11.55 -7.41 -7.10
C SER A 104 12.47 -8.16 -8.09
N ARG A 105 13.76 -8.33 -7.77
CA ARG A 105 14.73 -9.08 -8.59
C ARG A 105 14.89 -10.54 -8.16
N THR A 106 14.34 -10.93 -7.01
CA THR A 106 14.34 -12.33 -6.58
C THR A 106 13.47 -13.16 -7.54
N PRO A 107 13.94 -14.34 -7.99
CA PRO A 107 13.21 -15.20 -8.93
C PRO A 107 11.88 -15.71 -8.37
#